data_AF-A0A7L2QTJ4-F1
#
_entry.id   AF-A0A7L2QTJ4-F1
#
_cell.length_a   1.000
_cell.length_b   1.000
_cell.length_c   1.000
_cell.angle_alpha   90.00
_cell.angle_beta   90.00
_cell.angle_gamma   90.00
#
_symmetry.space_group_name_H-M   'P 1'
#
loop_
_entity.id
_entity.type
_entity.pdbx_description
1 polymer ?
#
loop_
_entity_poly.entity_id
_entity_poly.type
_entity_poly.pdbx_seq_one_letter_code
_entity_poly.pdbx_strand_id
1 'polypeptide(L)'
;ARCLPLPGGLRRAVSGALRRAAAAARPAPALAVLAARGRLVTAARQRALAEGGRLCASDLHLLLNLLGGGGAGEVWTPVCLPRFNPDGYFYAYAARLGEEEDEEEEGVRLILLSTEREGFYAAAACRRQLEDTLRAQGWLAELAAAVRGGAGYGPSRPGAPELRHFLYKPLEGPEEMQQLPQFT
;
A
#
# COMPACT_ATOMS: atom_id res chain seq x y z
N ALA A 1 -5.81 6.13 6.33
CA ALA A 1 -4.39 5.75 6.11
C ALA A 1 -3.56 6.98 5.76
N ARG A 2 -2.33 7.12 6.30
CA ARG A 2 -1.40 8.20 5.94
C ARG A 2 -0.42 7.72 4.87
N CYS A 3 -0.04 8.57 3.93
CA CYS A 3 1.00 8.25 2.94
C CYS A 3 2.39 8.51 3.52
N LEU A 4 3.37 7.67 3.19
CA LEU A 4 4.78 7.93 3.49
C LEU A 4 5.25 9.09 2.61
N PRO A 5 5.78 10.19 3.16
CA PRO A 5 6.21 11.32 2.33
C PRO A 5 7.51 10.99 1.60
N LEU A 6 7.49 11.08 0.26
CA LEU A 6 8.58 10.64 -0.62
C LEU A 6 8.76 11.62 -1.79
N PRO A 7 9.99 11.83 -2.30
CA PRO A 7 10.22 12.59 -3.52
C PRO A 7 9.33 12.08 -4.66
N GLY A 8 8.78 13.00 -5.46
CA GLY A 8 7.84 12.63 -6.52
C GLY A 8 8.47 11.70 -7.57
N GLY A 9 9.77 11.85 -7.85
CA GLY A 9 10.54 10.95 -8.72
C GLY A 9 10.58 9.53 -8.16
N LEU A 10 11.05 9.37 -6.92
CA LEU A 10 11.11 8.08 -6.23
C LEU A 10 9.74 7.40 -6.17
N ARG A 11 8.68 8.12 -5.76
CA ARG A 11 7.32 7.54 -5.72
C ARG A 11 6.87 7.02 -7.08
N ARG A 12 7.10 7.77 -8.16
CA ARG A 12 6.73 7.34 -9.52
C ARG A 12 7.53 6.12 -9.95
N ALA A 13 8.83 6.09 -9.67
CA ALA A 13 9.70 4.97 -10.00
C ALA A 13 9.28 3.67 -9.29
N VAL A 14 9.11 3.73 -7.96
CA VAL A 14 8.62 2.60 -7.14
C VAL A 14 7.23 2.15 -7.57
N SER A 15 6.32 3.09 -7.84
CA SER A 15 4.97 2.79 -8.34
C SER A 15 5.00 2.11 -9.72
N GLY A 16 5.93 2.49 -10.59
CA GLY A 16 6.17 1.84 -11.87
C GLY A 16 6.70 0.41 -11.73
N ALA A 17 7.65 0.19 -10.82
CA ALA A 17 8.17 -1.14 -10.52
C ALA A 17 7.10 -2.07 -9.94
N LEU A 18 6.32 -1.59 -8.97
CA LEU A 18 5.20 -2.35 -8.40
C LEU A 18 4.19 -2.77 -9.48
N ARG A 19 3.80 -1.84 -10.36
CA ARG A 19 2.89 -2.13 -11.48
C ARG A 19 3.43 -3.19 -12.43
N ARG A 20 4.72 -3.11 -12.79
CA ARG A 20 5.34 -4.08 -13.71
C ARG A 20 5.45 -5.47 -13.08
N ALA A 21 5.87 -5.57 -11.82
CA ALA A 21 5.96 -6.83 -11.10
C ALA A 21 4.57 -7.48 -10.95
N ALA A 22 3.57 -6.71 -10.52
CA ALA A 22 2.20 -7.19 -10.40
C ALA A 22 1.60 -7.62 -11.76
N ALA A 23 1.89 -6.90 -12.84
CA ALA A 23 1.41 -7.27 -14.17
C ALA A 23 2.10 -8.52 -14.76
N ALA A 24 3.34 -8.81 -14.34
CA ALA A 24 4.08 -9.99 -14.79
C ALA A 24 3.66 -11.27 -14.05
N ALA A 25 3.12 -11.15 -12.82
CA ALA A 25 2.67 -12.27 -12.02
C ALA A 25 1.50 -13.04 -12.68
N ARG A 26 1.49 -14.37 -12.51
CA ARG A 26 0.46 -15.26 -13.03
C ARG A 26 0.06 -16.28 -11.94
N PRO A 27 -1.17 -16.22 -11.40
CA PRO A 27 -2.18 -15.20 -11.63
C PRO A 27 -1.73 -13.81 -11.19
N ALA A 28 -2.25 -12.78 -11.85
CA ALA A 28 -1.96 -11.39 -11.48
C ALA A 28 -2.82 -10.98 -10.28
N PRO A 29 -2.28 -10.23 -9.30
CA PRO A 29 -3.03 -9.80 -8.13
C PRO A 29 -4.01 -8.67 -8.49
N ALA A 30 -5.22 -8.74 -7.95
CA ALA A 30 -6.25 -7.72 -8.09
C ALA A 30 -5.78 -6.35 -7.58
N LEU A 31 -5.04 -6.36 -6.46
CA LEU A 31 -4.47 -5.18 -5.82
C LEU A 31 -3.06 -5.50 -5.33
N ALA A 32 -2.15 -4.56 -5.50
CA ALA A 32 -0.82 -4.57 -4.90
C ALA A 32 -0.63 -3.27 -4.11
N VAL A 33 -0.21 -3.38 -2.85
CA VAL A 33 0.02 -2.26 -1.94
C VAL A 33 1.42 -2.38 -1.38
N LEU A 34 2.18 -1.30 -1.46
CA LEU A 34 3.46 -1.16 -0.79
C LEU A 34 3.29 -0.20 0.38
N ALA A 35 3.72 -0.61 1.57
CA ALA A 35 3.55 0.13 2.80
C ALA A 35 4.84 0.11 3.64
N ALA A 36 4.99 1.08 4.55
CA ALA A 36 6.07 1.07 5.54
C ALA A 36 5.62 1.81 6.80
N ARG A 37 5.87 1.25 8.00
CA ARG A 37 5.32 1.73 9.29
C ARG A 37 3.81 2.02 9.27
N GLY A 38 3.00 1.15 8.66
CA GLY A 38 1.55 1.39 8.50
C GLY A 38 1.19 2.60 7.61
N ARG A 39 2.15 3.18 6.87
CA ARG A 39 1.95 4.28 5.92
C ARG A 39 2.01 3.76 4.49
N LEU A 40 1.13 4.27 3.63
CA LEU A 40 1.09 3.90 2.22
C LEU A 40 2.28 4.50 1.45
N VAL A 41 3.07 3.67 0.79
CA VAL A 41 4.09 4.10 -0.18
C VAL A 41 3.43 4.29 -1.55
N THR A 42 2.80 3.25 -2.07
CA THR A 42 2.09 3.29 -3.35
C THR A 42 1.17 2.08 -3.47
N ALA A 43 0.18 2.15 -4.35
CA ALA A 43 -0.69 1.04 -4.67
C ALA A 43 -0.87 0.94 -6.19
N ALA A 44 -1.08 -0.28 -6.66
CA ALA A 44 -1.39 -0.63 -8.04
C ALA A 44 -2.59 -1.58 -8.05
N ARG A 45 -3.45 -1.45 -9.06
CA ARG A 45 -4.64 -2.28 -9.20
C ARG A 45 -4.74 -2.80 -10.62
N GLN A 46 -5.24 -4.01 -10.79
CA GLN A 46 -5.63 -4.48 -12.11
C GLN A 46 -6.87 -3.73 -12.60
N ARG A 47 -6.81 -3.29 -13.86
CA ARG A 47 -7.89 -2.53 -14.50
C ARG A 47 -9.15 -3.35 -14.71
N ALA A 48 -9.04 -4.66 -14.91
CA ALA A 48 -10.18 -5.56 -15.11
C ALA A 48 -11.06 -5.67 -13.85
N LEU A 49 -10.47 -5.59 -12.65
CA LEU A 49 -11.24 -5.52 -11.40
C LEU A 49 -11.66 -4.08 -11.07
N ALA A 50 -11.36 -3.06 -11.90
CA ALA A 50 -11.69 -1.66 -11.62
C ALA A 50 -13.19 -1.35 -11.64
N GLU A 51 -14.02 -2.26 -12.16
CA GLU A 51 -15.48 -2.16 -12.10
C GLU A 51 -16.02 -2.42 -10.68
N GLY A 52 -15.30 -3.18 -9.84
CA GLY A 52 -15.67 -3.43 -8.44
C GLY A 52 -15.16 -2.36 -7.49
N GLY A 53 -15.85 -1.22 -7.39
CA GLY A 53 -15.61 -0.18 -6.35
C GLY A 53 -14.22 0.47 -6.35
N ARG A 54 -14.05 1.61 -5.68
CA ARG A 54 -12.71 2.18 -5.39
C ARG A 54 -12.19 1.57 -4.10
N LEU A 55 -10.87 1.30 -4.01
CA LEU A 55 -10.25 1.03 -2.71
C LEU A 55 -10.38 2.28 -1.84
N CYS A 56 -11.31 2.22 -0.89
CA CYS A 56 -11.61 3.36 -0.04
C CYS A 56 -10.57 3.50 1.10
N ALA A 57 -10.60 4.63 1.78
CA ALA A 57 -9.69 4.88 2.90
C ALA A 57 -9.86 3.86 4.05
N SER A 58 -11.09 3.37 4.26
CA SER A 58 -11.41 2.40 5.31
C SER A 58 -10.83 1.01 5.00
N ASP A 59 -11.03 0.48 3.80
CA ASP A 59 -10.46 -0.81 3.38
C ASP A 59 -8.92 -0.78 3.39
N LEU A 60 -8.33 0.32 2.93
CA LEU A 60 -6.88 0.49 3.02
C LEU A 60 -6.40 0.53 4.47
N HIS A 61 -7.16 1.16 5.37
CA HIS A 61 -6.82 1.16 6.79
C HIS A 61 -6.89 -0.25 7.39
N LEU A 62 -7.90 -1.04 7.04
CA LEU A 62 -8.01 -2.45 7.43
C LEU A 62 -6.78 -3.24 6.97
N LEU A 63 -6.41 -3.15 5.69
CA LEU A 63 -5.23 -3.84 5.15
C LEU A 63 -3.95 -3.45 5.89
N LEU A 64 -3.74 -2.15 6.13
CA LEU A 64 -2.52 -1.67 6.80
C LEU A 64 -2.47 -2.05 8.27
N ASN A 65 -3.61 -2.11 8.97
CA ASN A 65 -3.63 -2.54 10.36
C ASN A 65 -3.45 -4.06 10.49
N LEU A 66 -4.07 -4.84 9.60
CA LEU A 66 -4.02 -6.29 9.63
C LEU A 66 -2.68 -6.85 9.15
N LEU A 67 -2.12 -6.27 8.08
CA LEU A 67 -0.99 -6.82 7.34
C LEU A 67 0.20 -5.86 7.23
N GLY A 68 0.06 -4.63 7.72
CA GLY A 68 1.13 -3.64 7.69
C GLY A 68 2.13 -3.74 8.85
N GLY A 69 1.83 -4.54 9.88
CA GLY A 69 2.64 -4.78 11.09
C GLY A 69 2.84 -6.27 11.39
N GLY A 70 3.88 -6.60 12.18
CA GLY A 70 4.11 -7.95 12.73
C GLY A 70 4.79 -8.99 11.81
N GLY A 71 5.66 -9.83 12.39
CA GLY A 71 6.26 -11.02 11.78
C GLY A 71 7.41 -10.79 10.79
N ALA A 72 8.44 -11.65 10.86
CA ALA A 72 9.52 -11.75 9.88
C ALA A 72 9.11 -12.55 8.62
N GLY A 73 8.05 -13.36 8.72
CA GLY A 73 7.64 -14.29 7.66
C GLY A 73 6.65 -13.75 6.64
N GLU A 74 6.38 -14.60 5.64
CA GLU A 74 5.31 -14.42 4.67
C GLU A 74 3.96 -14.84 5.26
N VAL A 75 2.92 -14.08 5.01
CA VAL A 75 1.54 -14.35 5.45
C VAL A 75 0.68 -14.62 4.22
N TRP A 76 -0.17 -15.65 4.30
CA TRP A 76 -1.20 -15.94 3.31
C TRP A 76 -2.52 -16.18 4.03
N THR A 77 -3.43 -15.20 3.97
CA THR A 77 -4.65 -15.23 4.78
C THR A 77 -5.84 -14.66 4.01
N PRO A 78 -7.06 -15.21 4.17
CA PRO A 78 -8.25 -14.59 3.61
C PRO A 78 -8.53 -13.23 4.27
N VAL A 79 -8.95 -12.25 3.48
CA VAL A 79 -9.35 -10.92 3.93
C VAL A 79 -10.61 -10.45 3.22
N CYS A 80 -11.54 -9.86 3.97
CA CYS A 80 -12.70 -9.19 3.41
C CYS A 80 -12.44 -7.68 3.31
N LEU A 81 -12.83 -7.07 2.20
CA LEU A 81 -12.76 -5.61 2.00
C LEU A 81 -14.18 -5.07 1.77
N PRO A 82 -14.90 -4.70 2.85
CA PRO A 82 -16.34 -4.47 2.80
C PRO A 82 -16.79 -3.40 1.79
N ARG A 83 -15.97 -2.38 1.53
CA ARG A 83 -16.31 -1.32 0.56
C ARG A 83 -15.79 -1.61 -0.85
N PHE A 84 -14.83 -2.52 -1.01
CA PHE A 84 -14.26 -2.90 -2.29
C PHE A 84 -15.02 -4.06 -2.94
N ASN A 85 -15.33 -5.09 -2.15
CA ASN A 85 -16.17 -6.20 -2.55
C ASN A 85 -16.93 -6.73 -1.32
N PRO A 86 -18.17 -6.27 -1.08
CA PRO A 86 -18.96 -6.71 0.08
C PRO A 86 -19.38 -8.19 0.00
N ASP A 87 -19.43 -8.76 -1.21
CA ASP A 87 -19.96 -10.09 -1.47
C ASP A 87 -18.87 -11.18 -1.50
N GLY A 88 -17.62 -10.84 -1.19
CA GLY A 88 -16.50 -11.77 -1.32
C GLY A 88 -15.31 -11.46 -0.44
N TYR A 89 -14.31 -12.33 -0.54
CA TYR A 89 -13.02 -12.20 0.13
C TYR A 89 -11.87 -12.38 -0.88
N PHE A 90 -10.70 -11.89 -0.50
CA PHE A 90 -9.45 -12.07 -1.23
C PHE A 90 -8.51 -12.92 -0.41
N TYR A 91 -7.55 -13.56 -1.07
CA TYR A 91 -6.37 -14.10 -0.40
C TYR A 91 -5.29 -13.03 -0.40
N ALA A 92 -4.93 -12.56 0.79
CA ALA A 92 -3.89 -11.58 0.98
C ALA A 92 -2.55 -12.25 1.25
N TYR A 93 -1.60 -11.98 0.38
CA TYR A 93 -0.18 -12.21 0.62
C TYR A 93 0.42 -10.97 1.26
N ALA A 94 1.15 -11.12 2.36
CA ALA A 94 1.91 -10.03 2.96
C ALA A 94 3.31 -10.49 3.36
N ALA A 95 4.31 -9.68 3.05
CA ALA A 95 5.70 -9.99 3.36
C ALA A 95 6.55 -8.73 3.49
N ARG A 96 7.59 -8.80 4.33
CA ARG A 96 8.62 -7.76 4.43
C ARG A 96 9.52 -7.82 3.17
N LEU A 97 10.00 -6.66 2.74
CA LEU A 97 11.07 -6.48 1.77
C LEU A 97 12.30 -5.94 2.52
N GLY A 98 13.48 -6.48 2.24
CA GLY A 98 14.72 -6.19 2.96
C GLY A 98 15.22 -7.40 3.75
N GLU A 99 16.35 -7.22 4.42
CA GLU A 99 16.99 -8.26 5.21
C GLU A 99 16.24 -8.48 6.55
N GLU A 100 16.25 -9.71 7.03
CA GLU A 100 15.58 -10.12 8.28
C GLU A 100 16.38 -9.71 9.53
N GLU A 101 17.67 -9.40 9.37
CA GLU A 101 18.60 -9.10 10.47
C GLU A 101 18.32 -7.76 11.15
N ASP A 102 17.63 -6.84 10.46
CA ASP A 102 17.12 -5.60 11.03
C ASP A 102 15.72 -5.82 11.65
N GLU A 103 15.62 -6.70 12.66
CA GLU A 103 14.37 -6.97 13.38
C GLU A 103 13.80 -5.69 14.02
N GLU A 104 14.69 -4.76 14.39
CA GLU A 104 14.36 -3.48 15.02
C GLU A 104 13.91 -2.40 14.00
N GLU A 105 14.24 -2.53 12.72
CA GLU A 105 13.78 -1.58 11.70
C GLU A 105 12.39 -1.94 11.19
N GLU A 106 11.46 -0.98 11.28
CA GLU A 106 10.13 -1.11 10.68
C GLU A 106 10.23 -1.08 9.13
N GLY A 107 10.44 -2.25 8.55
CA GLY A 107 10.69 -2.45 7.12
C GLY A 107 9.51 -2.15 6.19
N VAL A 108 9.82 -2.15 4.89
CA VAL A 108 8.84 -2.02 3.81
C VAL A 108 8.07 -3.34 3.70
N ARG A 109 6.75 -3.29 3.60
CA ARG A 109 5.87 -4.44 3.38
C ARG A 109 5.18 -4.37 2.03
N LEU A 110 5.18 -5.50 1.34
CA LEU A 110 4.37 -5.75 0.16
C LEU A 110 3.11 -6.51 0.58
N ILE A 111 1.95 -6.04 0.15
CA ILE A 111 0.66 -6.70 0.31
C ILE A 111 0.07 -6.92 -1.09
N LEU A 112 -0.27 -8.15 -1.43
CA LEU A 112 -0.90 -8.52 -2.70
C LEU A 112 -2.24 -9.21 -2.43
N LEU A 113 -3.30 -8.80 -3.13
CA LEU A 113 -4.61 -9.44 -3.04
C LEU A 113 -4.87 -10.29 -4.29
N SER A 114 -5.11 -11.57 -4.06
CA SER A 114 -5.46 -12.56 -5.09
C SER A 114 -6.92 -12.97 -4.93
N THR A 115 -7.57 -13.27 -6.05
CA THR A 115 -8.86 -13.98 -6.06
C THR A 115 -8.68 -15.50 -6.10
N GLU A 116 -7.45 -15.97 -6.36
CA GLU A 116 -7.07 -17.38 -6.50
C GLU A 116 -6.47 -17.89 -5.19
N ARG A 117 -7.05 -18.98 -4.65
CA ARG A 117 -6.61 -19.61 -3.39
C ARG A 117 -5.21 -20.19 -3.48
N GLU A 118 -4.84 -20.70 -4.65
CA GLU A 118 -3.54 -21.30 -4.96
C GLU A 118 -2.51 -20.26 -5.46
N GLY A 119 -2.85 -18.96 -5.40
CA GLY A 119 -2.01 -17.85 -5.89
C GLY A 119 -0.76 -17.52 -5.07
N PHE A 120 -0.50 -18.24 -3.97
CA PHE A 120 0.62 -17.98 -3.05
C PHE A 120 1.98 -17.91 -3.77
N TYR A 121 2.31 -18.92 -4.58
CA TYR A 121 3.61 -18.98 -5.25
C TYR A 121 3.81 -17.86 -6.28
N ALA A 122 2.75 -17.45 -6.96
CA ALA A 122 2.78 -16.30 -7.87
C ALA A 122 3.03 -14.99 -7.10
N ALA A 123 2.39 -14.83 -5.93
CA ALA A 123 2.61 -13.69 -5.05
C ALA A 123 4.05 -13.66 -4.49
N ALA A 124 4.58 -14.80 -4.07
CA ALA A 124 5.97 -14.92 -3.60
C ALA A 124 6.99 -14.63 -4.70
N ALA A 125 6.76 -15.11 -5.94
CA ALA A 125 7.59 -14.77 -7.08
C ALA A 125 7.53 -13.27 -7.41
N CYS A 126 6.33 -12.67 -7.37
CA CYS A 126 6.13 -11.23 -7.54
C CYS A 126 6.89 -10.42 -6.48
N ARG A 127 6.90 -10.88 -5.22
CA ARG A 127 7.69 -10.28 -4.14
C ARG A 127 9.17 -10.25 -4.50
N ARG A 128 9.74 -11.42 -4.81
CA ARG A 128 11.17 -11.55 -5.14
C ARG A 128 11.57 -10.63 -6.29
N GLN A 129 10.81 -10.64 -7.38
CA GLN A 129 11.07 -9.78 -8.54
C GLN A 129 11.02 -8.28 -8.19
N LEU A 130 10.03 -7.87 -7.41
CA LEU A 130 9.93 -6.48 -6.96
C LEU A 130 11.12 -6.12 -6.08
N GLU A 131 11.43 -6.97 -5.12
CA GLU A 131 12.51 -6.77 -4.16
C GLU A 131 13.88 -6.64 -4.83
N ASP A 132 14.21 -7.54 -5.76
CA ASP A 132 15.45 -7.48 -6.55
C ASP A 132 15.54 -6.16 -7.32
N THR A 133 14.41 -5.70 -7.89
CA THR A 133 14.34 -4.41 -8.58
C THR A 133 14.59 -3.24 -7.62
N LEU A 134 13.94 -3.24 -6.45
CA LEU A 134 14.08 -2.15 -5.48
C LEU A 134 15.49 -2.13 -4.85
N ARG A 135 16.11 -3.30 -4.63
CA ARG A 135 17.49 -3.44 -4.15
C ARG A 135 18.49 -2.95 -5.19
N ALA A 136 18.41 -3.43 -6.43
CA ALA A 136 19.33 -3.05 -7.49
C ALA A 136 19.34 -1.55 -7.78
N GLN A 137 18.23 -0.86 -7.53
CA GLN A 137 18.10 0.58 -7.72
C GLN A 137 18.40 1.40 -6.45
N GLY A 138 18.69 0.76 -5.31
CA GLY A 138 18.90 1.43 -4.02
C GLY A 138 17.63 2.01 -3.38
N TRP A 139 16.45 1.77 -3.97
CA TRP A 139 15.19 2.36 -3.50
C TRP A 139 14.72 1.80 -2.17
N LEU A 140 15.09 0.56 -1.79
CA LEU A 140 14.79 0.06 -0.44
C LEU A 140 15.47 0.89 0.65
N ALA A 141 16.74 1.24 0.45
CA ALA A 141 17.48 2.09 1.40
C ALA A 141 16.88 3.50 1.47
N GLU A 142 16.47 4.08 0.33
CA GLU A 142 15.77 5.37 0.31
C GLU A 142 14.41 5.33 1.04
N LEU A 143 13.65 4.23 0.87
CA LEU A 143 12.39 4.04 1.58
C LEU A 143 12.62 3.90 3.10
N ALA A 144 13.62 3.13 3.52
CA ALA A 144 14.03 2.99 4.92
C ALA A 144 14.49 4.35 5.51
N ALA A 145 15.25 5.13 4.76
CA ALA A 145 15.65 6.47 5.15
C ALA A 145 14.44 7.41 5.30
N ALA A 146 13.47 7.36 4.39
CA ALA A 146 12.23 8.16 4.48
C ALA A 146 11.36 7.74 5.68
N VAL A 147 11.41 6.46 6.03
CA VAL A 147 10.75 5.86 7.18
C VAL A 147 11.33 6.41 8.49
N ARG A 148 12.66 6.46 8.63
CA ARG A 148 13.41 7.00 9.79
C ARG A 148 13.36 8.53 9.87
N GLY A 149 13.58 9.19 8.75
CA GLY A 149 13.76 10.64 8.65
C GLY A 149 12.51 11.47 8.96
N GLY A 150 11.37 10.83 9.29
CA GLY A 150 10.20 11.50 9.83
C GLY A 150 9.64 12.63 8.96
N ALA A 151 10.04 12.70 7.68
CA ALA A 151 9.84 13.88 6.86
C ALA A 151 8.35 14.08 6.64
N GLY A 152 7.72 14.91 7.47
CA GLY A 152 6.34 15.30 7.33
C GLY A 152 6.10 15.92 5.96
N TYR A 153 4.83 15.97 5.58
CA TYR A 153 4.40 16.91 4.55
C TYR A 153 4.61 18.32 5.12
N GLY A 154 5.80 18.89 4.91
CA GLY A 154 6.12 20.27 5.32
C GLY A 154 5.56 21.29 4.31
N PRO A 155 5.26 22.53 4.74
CA PRO A 155 4.76 23.62 3.90
C PRO A 155 5.58 23.87 2.62
N SER A 156 6.88 23.59 2.68
CA SER A 156 7.84 23.83 1.61
C SER A 156 7.67 22.94 0.38
N ARG A 157 6.90 21.85 0.47
CA ARG A 157 6.80 20.84 -0.59
C ARG A 157 5.86 21.17 -1.76
N PRO A 158 4.71 21.84 -1.56
CA PRO A 158 3.88 22.33 -2.67
C PRO A 158 4.43 23.59 -3.38
N GLY A 159 5.64 24.06 -3.07
CA GLY A 159 6.13 25.36 -3.57
C GLY A 159 5.38 26.55 -2.94
N ALA A 160 4.66 26.29 -1.84
CA ALA A 160 3.88 27.27 -1.09
C ALA A 160 4.42 27.33 0.35
N PRO A 161 5.57 27.98 0.59
CA PRO A 161 6.27 27.97 1.88
C PRO A 161 5.39 28.48 3.06
N GLU A 162 4.37 29.28 2.77
CA GLU A 162 3.39 29.81 3.73
C GLU A 162 2.25 28.82 4.08
N LEU A 163 2.15 27.67 3.40
CA LEU A 163 1.04 26.74 3.55
C LEU A 163 1.14 25.96 4.88
N ARG A 164 0.46 26.44 5.91
CA ARG A 164 0.43 25.79 7.22
C ARG A 164 -0.61 24.67 7.34
N HIS A 165 -1.71 24.75 6.59
CA HIS A 165 -2.81 23.78 6.61
C HIS A 165 -3.41 23.61 5.22
N PHE A 166 -3.85 22.41 4.89
CA PHE A 166 -4.68 22.14 3.72
C PHE A 166 -5.70 21.06 4.07
N LEU A 167 -6.90 21.18 3.51
CA LEU A 167 -7.96 20.18 3.62
C LEU A 167 -8.11 19.51 2.25
N TYR A 168 -7.94 18.20 2.18
CA TYR A 168 -8.27 17.46 0.97
C TYR A 168 -9.77 17.18 0.94
N LYS A 169 -10.48 17.80 -0.01
CA LYS A 169 -11.87 17.47 -0.33
C LYS A 169 -11.88 16.59 -1.59
N PRO A 170 -12.36 15.33 -1.52
CA PRO A 170 -12.55 14.52 -2.72
C PRO A 170 -13.56 15.21 -3.65
N LEU A 171 -13.31 15.16 -4.96
CA LEU A 171 -14.07 15.88 -5.98
C LEU A 171 -15.37 15.18 -6.43
N GLU A 172 -15.74 14.03 -5.82
CA GLU A 172 -16.99 13.34 -6.14
C GLU A 172 -18.08 13.73 -5.12
N GLY A 173 -19.28 14.03 -5.64
CA GLY A 173 -20.45 14.61 -4.95
C GLY A 173 -21.10 13.71 -3.90
N PRO A 174 -22.30 14.08 -3.41
CA PRO A 174 -22.76 13.73 -2.07
C PRO A 174 -23.10 12.23 -1.97
N GLU A 175 -22.31 11.47 -1.24
CA GLU A 175 -22.91 10.44 -0.40
C GLU A 175 -23.31 11.17 0.87
N GLU A 176 -24.61 11.17 1.18
CA GLU A 176 -25.24 11.81 2.33
C GLU A 176 -24.26 11.95 3.49
N MET A 177 -24.17 13.16 4.05
CA MET A 177 -23.66 13.35 5.39
C MET A 177 -24.44 12.39 6.30
N GLN A 178 -23.91 11.17 6.48
CA GLN A 178 -24.34 10.26 7.52
C GLN A 178 -24.03 11.03 8.79
N GLN A 179 -25.09 11.66 9.29
CA GLN A 179 -25.10 12.41 10.51
C GLN A 179 -24.41 11.53 11.55
N LEU A 180 -23.36 12.04 12.16
CA LEU A 180 -22.91 11.50 13.43
C LEU A 180 -24.15 11.60 14.34
N PRO A 181 -24.71 10.48 14.85
CA PRO A 181 -25.75 10.59 15.86
C PRO A 181 -25.14 11.41 16.99
N GLN A 182 -25.68 12.60 17.20
CA GLN A 182 -25.34 13.40 18.36
C GLN A 182 -25.84 12.59 19.56
N PHE A 183 -24.91 12.11 20.37
CA PHE A 183 -25.25 11.56 21.67
C PHE A 183 -25.95 12.67 22.47
N THR A 184 -27.20 12.42 22.87
CA THR A 184 -27.88 13.16 23.93
C THR A 184 -27.55 12.49 25.25
#